data_AF-A0A7X8EMI7-F1
#
_entry.id   AF-A0A7X8EMI7-F1
#
_cell.length_a   1.000
_cell.length_b   1.000
_cell.length_c   1.000
_cell.angle_alpha   90.00
_cell.angle_beta   90.00
_cell.angle_gamma   90.00
#
_symmetry.space_group_name_H-M   'P 1'
#
loop_
_entity.id
_entity.type
_entity.pdbx_description
1 polymer ?
#
loop_
_entity_poly.entity_id
_entity_poly.type
_entity_poly.pdbx_seq_one_letter_code
_entity_poly.pdbx_strand_id
1 'polypeptide(L)'
;MAKTELTGELLEAMILGGALLGGGSRGTAEEAREAAETALKFGPLYLTAIDDPDPADIIVTCSAVTCPHRKDFSISPRARVRSLELLLASGTPRPAGLIPNECSAMGVVNGLIESATLGIPLVDAACNGRGHPTPEMGSMGLHLDPDYISSQAFAGGNPVKGTYIEGFLRGDVATVSNLIRHNACEVRGVLATARNPASMAFVRENGAPGALSHAIRIGAAMAEAAEEGPEAVIGA
;
A
#
# COMPACT_ATOMS: atom_id res chain seq x y z
N MET A 1 2.13 -12.84 19.69
CA MET A 1 2.17 -11.95 18.52
C MET A 1 3.16 -10.84 18.81
N ALA A 2 4.30 -10.87 18.15
CA ALA A 2 5.31 -9.82 18.27
C ALA A 2 4.93 -8.70 17.31
N LYS A 3 4.47 -7.57 17.86
CA LYS A 3 4.16 -6.37 17.07
C LYS A 3 5.25 -5.34 17.31
N THR A 4 5.82 -4.84 16.23
CA THR A 4 6.74 -3.70 16.27
C THR A 4 5.93 -2.43 16.10
N GLU A 5 6.01 -1.50 17.04
CA GLU A 5 5.43 -0.17 16.88
C GLU A 5 6.25 0.62 15.85
N LEU A 6 5.59 1.14 14.82
CA LEU A 6 6.24 1.94 13.78
C LEU A 6 6.36 3.40 14.25
N THR A 7 7.57 3.78 14.65
CA THR A 7 7.92 5.16 15.01
C THR A 7 8.19 6.02 13.79
N GLY A 8 8.28 7.35 13.95
CA GLY A 8 8.68 8.26 12.86
C GLY A 8 10.04 7.90 12.26
N GLU A 9 11.00 7.48 13.08
CA GLU A 9 12.33 7.04 12.63
C GLU A 9 12.25 5.76 11.77
N LEU A 10 11.47 4.77 12.21
CA LEU A 10 11.27 3.54 11.44
C LEU A 10 10.54 3.82 10.13
N LEU A 11 9.57 4.74 10.13
CA LEU A 11 8.85 5.15 8.92
C LEU A 11 9.77 5.89 7.94
N GLU A 12 10.65 6.77 8.41
CA GLU A 12 11.64 7.45 7.58
C GLU A 12 12.59 6.45 6.93
N ALA A 13 13.12 5.50 7.71
CA ALA A 13 13.95 4.42 7.18
C ALA A 13 13.18 3.57 6.15
N MET A 14 11.93 3.20 6.46
CA MET A 14 11.07 2.44 5.54
C MET A 14 10.86 3.17 4.22
N ILE A 15 10.61 4.49 4.25
CA ILE A 15 10.42 5.33 3.05
C ILE A 15 11.71 5.41 2.24
N LEU A 16 12.86 5.61 2.88
CA LEU A 16 14.16 5.71 2.21
C LEU A 16 14.54 4.40 1.51
N GLY A 17 14.46 3.27 2.22
CA GLY A 17 14.73 1.97 1.60
C GLY A 17 13.67 1.61 0.55
N GLY A 18 12.41 1.96 0.78
CA GLY A 18 11.35 1.86 -0.20
C GLY A 18 11.68 2.63 -1.48
N ALA A 19 12.22 3.85 -1.38
CA ALA A 19 12.62 4.65 -2.55
C ALA A 19 13.67 3.93 -3.42
N LEU A 20 14.65 3.28 -2.80
CA LEU A 20 15.64 2.48 -3.50
C LEU A 20 15.01 1.25 -4.17
N LEU A 21 14.26 0.45 -3.41
CA LEU A 21 13.58 -0.76 -3.90
C LEU A 21 12.57 -0.47 -5.03
N GLY A 22 12.00 0.74 -5.02
CA GLY A 22 11.07 1.22 -6.02
C GLY A 22 11.68 1.37 -7.41
N GLY A 23 13.00 1.50 -7.55
CA GLY A 23 13.67 1.60 -8.85
C GLY A 23 13.14 2.71 -9.75
N GLY A 24 12.74 3.85 -9.16
CA GLY A 24 12.10 4.95 -9.88
C GLY A 24 10.57 4.82 -10.05
N SER A 25 9.91 3.98 -9.24
CA SER A 25 8.44 3.95 -9.15
C SER A 25 7.86 5.34 -8.82
N ARG A 26 6.57 5.51 -9.09
CA ARG A 26 5.87 6.79 -8.96
C ARG A 26 5.67 7.17 -7.49
N GLY A 27 5.75 8.47 -7.22
CA GLY A 27 5.55 9.06 -5.89
C GLY A 27 6.87 9.47 -5.25
N THR A 28 6.87 10.58 -4.52
CA THR A 28 8.09 11.13 -3.91
C THR A 28 8.23 10.69 -2.45
N ALA A 29 9.46 10.72 -1.93
CA ALA A 29 9.70 10.53 -0.51
C ALA A 29 9.02 11.62 0.35
N GLU A 30 8.87 12.84 -0.18
CA GLU A 30 8.17 13.93 0.50
C GLU A 30 6.67 13.64 0.66
N GLU A 31 6.00 13.19 -0.41
CA GLU A 31 4.60 12.75 -0.36
C GLU A 31 4.41 11.57 0.62
N ALA A 32 5.40 10.69 0.70
CA ALA A 32 5.37 9.53 1.59
C ALA A 32 5.51 9.94 3.06
N ARG A 33 6.38 10.90 3.35
CA ARG A 33 6.55 11.49 4.69
C ARG A 33 5.27 12.17 5.16
N GLU A 34 4.64 12.98 4.30
CA GLU A 34 3.36 13.61 4.63
C GLU A 34 2.30 12.57 4.99
N ALA A 35 2.22 11.47 4.24
CA ALA A 35 1.29 10.38 4.52
C ALA A 35 1.60 9.66 5.85
N ALA A 36 2.88 9.38 6.12
CA ALA A 36 3.34 8.73 7.35
C ALA A 36 3.10 9.60 8.60
N GLU A 37 3.47 10.88 8.55
CA GLU A 37 3.20 11.85 9.62
C GLU A 37 1.70 12.00 9.87
N THR A 38 0.90 12.01 8.79
CA THR A 38 -0.55 12.06 8.90
C THR A 38 -1.08 10.82 9.60
N ALA A 39 -0.60 9.62 9.26
CA ALA A 39 -1.01 8.37 9.91
C ALA A 39 -0.69 8.38 11.41
N LEU A 40 0.50 8.83 11.82
CA LEU A 40 0.89 8.95 13.24
C LEU A 40 -0.03 9.90 14.04
N LYS A 41 -0.61 10.93 13.39
CA LYS A 41 -1.60 11.83 14.02
C LYS A 41 -2.96 11.16 14.23
N PHE A 42 -3.30 10.12 13.45
CA PHE A 42 -4.55 9.38 13.59
C PHE A 42 -4.49 8.31 14.69
N GLY A 43 -3.34 7.68 14.91
CA GLY A 43 -3.19 6.64 15.92
C GLY A 43 -1.87 5.87 15.83
N PRO A 44 -1.62 4.95 16.77
CA PRO A 44 -0.44 4.11 16.76
C PRO A 44 -0.43 3.16 15.56
N LEU A 45 0.75 2.87 15.05
CA LEU A 45 0.98 2.01 13.89
C LEU A 45 1.76 0.77 14.32
N TYR A 46 1.34 -0.39 13.84
CA TYR A 46 1.97 -1.66 14.19
C TYR A 46 2.31 -2.47 12.95
N LEU A 47 3.54 -2.98 12.91
CA LEU A 47 3.99 -3.98 11.95
C LEU A 47 3.99 -5.35 12.62
N THR A 48 3.24 -6.27 12.04
CA THR A 48 3.07 -7.65 12.51
C THR A 48 3.90 -8.58 11.64
N ALA A 49 4.59 -9.55 12.25
CA ALA A 49 5.37 -10.53 11.51
C ALA A 49 4.49 -11.39 10.59
N ILE A 50 5.05 -11.91 9.50
CA ILE A 50 4.32 -12.75 8.53
C ILE A 50 3.71 -14.01 9.16
N ASP A 51 4.27 -14.50 10.26
CA ASP A 51 3.87 -15.75 10.92
C ASP A 51 2.90 -15.56 12.09
N ASP A 52 2.53 -14.32 12.40
CA ASP A 52 1.63 -14.02 13.52
C ASP A 52 0.13 -14.24 13.21
N PRO A 53 -0.41 -13.90 12.02
CA PRO A 53 -1.81 -14.18 11.68
C PRO A 53 -2.05 -15.65 11.32
N ASP A 54 -3.28 -16.12 11.55
CA ASP A 54 -3.66 -17.49 11.21
C ASP A 54 -3.63 -17.70 9.68
N PRO A 55 -3.26 -18.87 9.16
CA PRO A 55 -3.19 -19.11 7.71
C PRO A 55 -4.49 -18.80 6.95
N ALA A 56 -5.65 -18.92 7.62
CA ALA A 56 -6.96 -18.63 7.05
C ALA A 56 -7.40 -17.16 7.19
N ASP A 57 -6.66 -16.34 7.94
CA ASP A 57 -6.98 -14.93 8.12
C ASP A 57 -6.94 -14.18 6.80
N ILE A 58 -7.82 -13.18 6.67
CA ILE A 58 -7.91 -12.35 5.48
C ILE A 58 -6.92 -11.19 5.59
N ILE A 59 -6.12 -11.02 4.55
CA ILE A 59 -5.22 -9.88 4.33
C ILE A 59 -5.73 -9.07 3.16
N VAL A 60 -5.69 -7.74 3.27
CA VAL A 60 -6.14 -6.81 2.22
C VAL A 60 -4.97 -5.99 1.71
N THR A 61 -4.91 -5.81 0.39
CA THR A 61 -3.93 -4.94 -0.25
C THR A 61 -4.43 -3.50 -0.31
N CYS A 62 -3.63 -2.57 0.21
CA CYS A 62 -3.84 -1.13 0.07
C CYS A 62 -2.94 -0.57 -1.04
N SER A 63 -3.50 0.30 -1.88
CA SER A 63 -2.76 0.97 -2.94
C SER A 63 -3.35 2.32 -3.35
N ALA A 64 -2.63 3.07 -4.17
CA ALA A 64 -3.13 4.25 -4.86
C ALA A 64 -3.02 4.07 -6.38
N VAL A 65 -4.07 4.45 -7.11
CA VAL A 65 -4.13 4.40 -8.57
C VAL A 65 -4.16 5.83 -9.11
N THR A 66 -3.30 6.11 -10.08
CA THR A 66 -3.14 7.45 -10.67
C THR A 66 -3.28 7.41 -12.18
N CYS A 67 -3.63 8.55 -12.78
CA CYS A 67 -3.56 8.76 -14.22
C CYS A 67 -2.23 9.42 -14.62
N PRO A 68 -1.59 9.03 -15.74
CA PRO A 68 -0.36 9.66 -16.22
C PRO A 68 -0.46 11.19 -16.39
N HIS A 69 -1.62 11.68 -16.81
CA HIS A 69 -1.89 13.10 -17.06
C HIS A 69 -2.70 13.78 -15.93
N ARG A 70 -2.57 13.27 -14.70
CA ARG A 70 -3.23 13.85 -13.52
C ARG A 70 -2.86 15.33 -13.33
N LYS A 71 -3.81 16.09 -12.80
CA LYS A 71 -3.59 17.48 -12.39
C LYS A 71 -3.63 17.65 -10.88
N ASP A 72 -4.28 16.72 -10.19
CA ASP A 72 -4.30 16.63 -8.74
C ASP A 72 -3.43 15.43 -8.31
N PHE A 73 -2.47 15.70 -7.44
CA PHE A 73 -1.51 14.72 -6.95
C PHE A 73 -1.91 14.20 -5.57
N SER A 74 -2.83 14.90 -4.91
CA SER A 74 -3.22 14.61 -3.54
C SER A 74 -4.32 13.56 -3.47
N ILE A 75 -4.27 12.77 -2.40
CA ILE A 75 -5.27 11.78 -2.02
C ILE A 75 -5.65 12.06 -0.57
N SER A 76 -6.92 12.36 -0.33
CA SER A 76 -7.34 12.71 1.03
C SER A 76 -7.22 11.50 1.98
N PRO A 77 -6.87 11.71 3.26
CA PRO A 77 -6.90 10.65 4.26
C PRO A 77 -8.26 9.94 4.33
N ARG A 78 -9.35 10.71 4.19
CA ARG A 78 -10.72 10.15 4.16
C ARG A 78 -10.94 9.16 3.02
N ALA A 79 -10.40 9.44 1.82
CA ALA A 79 -10.53 8.56 0.67
C ALA A 79 -9.81 7.23 0.87
N ARG A 80 -8.62 7.24 1.50
CA ARG A 80 -7.90 6.03 1.91
C ARG A 80 -8.77 5.13 2.78
N VAL A 81 -9.24 5.67 3.91
CA VAL A 81 -10.14 4.94 4.82
C VAL A 81 -11.42 4.49 4.12
N ARG A 82 -11.99 5.34 3.27
CA ARG A 82 -13.24 5.04 2.55
C ARG A 82 -13.13 3.83 1.63
N SER A 83 -11.99 3.67 0.95
CA SER A 83 -11.78 2.50 0.09
C SER A 83 -11.88 1.19 0.88
N LEU A 84 -11.31 1.12 2.08
CA LEU A 84 -11.40 -0.06 2.94
C LEU A 84 -12.82 -0.22 3.54
N GLU A 85 -13.48 0.86 3.96
CA GLU A 85 -14.88 0.80 4.40
C GLU A 85 -15.82 0.23 3.34
N LEU A 86 -15.65 0.63 2.07
CA LEU A 86 -16.45 0.13 0.96
C LEU A 86 -16.19 -1.36 0.69
N LEU A 87 -14.94 -1.79 0.81
CA LEU A 87 -14.60 -3.21 0.72
C LEU A 87 -15.27 -4.02 1.84
N LEU A 88 -15.24 -3.54 3.07
CA LEU A 88 -15.93 -4.19 4.20
C LEU A 88 -17.45 -4.20 4.01
N ALA A 89 -18.03 -3.10 3.52
CA ALA A 89 -19.46 -3.00 3.24
C ALA A 89 -19.93 -3.96 2.12
N SER A 90 -19.03 -4.42 1.24
CA SER A 90 -19.32 -5.44 0.23
C SER A 90 -19.50 -6.87 0.80
N GLY A 91 -19.26 -7.05 2.10
CA GLY A 91 -19.29 -8.35 2.76
C GLY A 91 -17.91 -9.00 2.94
N THR A 92 -16.83 -8.27 2.64
CA THR A 92 -15.47 -8.76 2.95
C THR A 92 -15.29 -8.79 4.48
N PRO A 93 -14.84 -9.92 5.06
CA PRO A 93 -14.54 -9.99 6.49
C PRO A 93 -13.53 -8.93 6.90
N ARG A 94 -13.58 -8.50 8.16
CA ARG A 94 -12.57 -7.60 8.70
C ARG A 94 -11.19 -8.27 8.58
N PRO A 95 -10.20 -7.64 7.90
CA PRO A 95 -8.92 -8.28 7.70
C PRO A 95 -8.11 -8.31 9.01
N ALA A 96 -7.29 -9.35 9.17
CA ALA A 96 -6.32 -9.44 10.26
C ALA A 96 -5.13 -8.50 10.04
N GLY A 97 -4.88 -8.11 8.79
CA GLY A 97 -3.80 -7.19 8.44
C GLY A 97 -3.94 -6.55 7.07
N LEU A 98 -3.23 -5.44 6.89
CA LEU A 98 -3.10 -4.74 5.62
C LEU A 98 -1.68 -4.91 5.08
N ILE A 99 -1.54 -4.95 3.75
CA ILE A 99 -0.24 -4.94 3.07
C ILE A 99 -0.24 -3.89 1.95
N PRO A 100 0.90 -3.25 1.66
CA PRO A 100 1.03 -2.43 0.47
C PRO A 100 1.13 -3.28 -0.80
N ASN A 101 0.79 -2.66 -1.94
CA ASN A 101 0.91 -3.31 -3.24
C ASN A 101 2.34 -3.46 -3.76
N GLU A 102 3.30 -2.73 -3.22
CA GLU A 102 4.67 -2.66 -3.76
C GLU A 102 5.67 -2.08 -2.76
N CYS A 103 6.95 -2.31 -3.00
CA CYS A 103 8.02 -1.54 -2.36
C CYS A 103 8.42 -0.37 -3.24
N SER A 104 7.97 0.82 -2.86
CA SER A 104 8.42 2.12 -3.36
C SER A 104 8.28 3.15 -2.24
N ALA A 105 8.80 4.37 -2.41
CA ALA A 105 8.65 5.43 -1.40
C ALA A 105 7.18 5.61 -0.97
N MET A 106 6.26 5.71 -1.94
CA MET A 106 4.82 5.77 -1.68
C MET A 106 4.18 4.40 -1.43
N GLY A 107 4.73 3.34 -2.01
CA GLY A 107 4.22 1.98 -1.88
C GLY A 107 4.21 1.53 -0.42
N VAL A 108 5.34 1.67 0.28
CA VAL A 108 5.50 1.18 1.66
C VAL A 108 4.61 1.90 2.69
N VAL A 109 4.10 3.09 2.35
CA VAL A 109 3.18 3.85 3.23
C VAL A 109 1.71 3.61 2.90
N ASN A 110 1.38 2.81 1.87
CA ASN A 110 0.01 2.44 1.59
C ASN A 110 -0.53 1.53 2.70
N GLY A 111 -1.71 1.89 3.23
CA GLY A 111 -2.31 1.18 4.36
C GLY A 111 -2.02 1.81 5.73
N LEU A 112 -1.09 2.77 5.86
CA LEU A 112 -0.79 3.38 7.16
C LEU A 112 -1.96 4.20 7.72
N ILE A 113 -2.59 5.04 6.89
CA ILE A 113 -3.71 5.87 7.33
C ILE A 113 -4.92 4.99 7.66
N GLU A 114 -5.17 3.99 6.83
CA GLU A 114 -6.20 2.97 7.04
C GLU A 114 -5.96 2.20 8.34
N SER A 115 -4.70 1.80 8.58
CA SER A 115 -4.24 1.07 9.75
C SER A 115 -4.48 1.87 11.03
N ALA A 116 -3.95 3.10 11.09
CA ALA A 116 -4.09 3.99 12.23
C ALA A 116 -5.55 4.34 12.54
N THR A 117 -6.37 4.54 11.50
CA THR A 117 -7.78 4.94 11.67
C THR A 117 -8.67 3.77 12.12
N LEU A 118 -8.46 2.59 11.54
CA LEU A 118 -9.36 1.44 11.75
C LEU A 118 -8.83 0.44 12.77
N GLY A 119 -7.60 0.61 13.28
CA GLY A 119 -6.99 -0.32 14.24
C GLY A 119 -6.72 -1.70 13.63
N ILE A 120 -6.26 -1.73 12.37
CA ILE A 120 -5.86 -2.96 11.66
C ILE A 120 -4.34 -2.86 11.43
N PRO A 121 -3.51 -3.80 11.90
CA PRO A 121 -2.07 -3.68 11.76
C PRO A 121 -1.62 -3.85 10.30
N LEU A 122 -0.42 -3.37 9.99
CA LEU A 122 0.31 -3.85 8.81
C LEU A 122 0.86 -5.25 9.08
N VAL A 123 0.93 -6.06 8.04
CA VAL A 123 1.71 -7.31 8.02
C VAL A 123 3.00 -7.05 7.25
N ASP A 124 4.11 -7.62 7.71
CA ASP A 124 5.43 -7.52 7.07
C ASP A 124 5.49 -8.33 5.78
N ALA A 125 4.77 -7.81 4.78
CA ALA A 125 4.75 -8.26 3.40
C ALA A 125 4.36 -7.10 2.50
N ALA A 126 4.67 -7.23 1.22
CA ALA A 126 4.07 -6.47 0.14
C ALA A 126 3.61 -7.45 -0.95
N CYS A 127 2.81 -7.00 -1.92
CA CYS A 127 2.49 -7.88 -3.06
C CYS A 127 3.74 -8.29 -3.86
N ASN A 128 4.79 -7.48 -3.85
CA ASN A 128 6.12 -7.80 -4.36
C ASN A 128 7.16 -6.81 -3.79
N GLY A 129 8.44 -7.17 -3.87
CA GLY A 129 9.55 -6.42 -3.26
C GLY A 129 10.10 -5.23 -4.07
N ARG A 130 9.38 -4.72 -5.08
CA ARG A 130 9.85 -3.64 -5.96
C ARG A 130 8.71 -2.76 -6.47
N GLY A 131 9.00 -1.69 -7.20
CA GLY A 131 7.98 -0.96 -7.96
C GLY A 131 7.48 -1.75 -9.18
N HIS A 132 6.21 -1.53 -9.58
CA HIS A 132 5.65 -2.17 -10.78
C HIS A 132 4.71 -1.29 -11.62
N PRO A 133 4.64 -1.52 -12.96
CA PRO A 133 3.81 -0.72 -13.86
C PRO A 133 2.35 -1.20 -14.00
N THR A 134 2.06 -2.47 -13.70
CA THR A 134 0.75 -3.08 -14.01
C THR A 134 0.06 -3.64 -12.76
N PRO A 135 -1.29 -3.58 -12.68
CA PRO A 135 -2.02 -4.02 -11.51
C PRO A 135 -1.89 -5.52 -11.24
N GLU A 136 -1.64 -6.33 -12.26
CA GLU A 136 -1.42 -7.78 -12.20
C GLU A 136 -0.15 -8.11 -11.41
N MET A 137 0.93 -7.35 -11.62
CA MET A 137 2.17 -7.51 -10.86
C MET A 137 1.96 -7.23 -9.36
N GLY A 138 1.06 -6.29 -9.03
CA GLY A 138 0.65 -5.98 -7.67
C GLY A 138 -0.49 -6.87 -7.13
N SER A 139 -0.70 -8.06 -7.69
CA SER A 139 -1.77 -8.99 -7.29
C SER A 139 -1.28 -10.33 -6.75
N MET A 140 0.03 -10.52 -6.55
CA MET A 140 0.60 -11.79 -6.04
C MET A 140 0.18 -13.01 -6.88
N GLY A 141 0.01 -12.83 -8.20
CA GLY A 141 -0.41 -13.91 -9.08
C GLY A 141 -1.91 -14.25 -9.06
N LEU A 142 -2.75 -13.54 -8.30
CA LEU A 142 -4.21 -13.80 -8.24
C LEU A 142 -4.92 -13.74 -9.60
N HIS A 143 -4.37 -12.99 -10.56
CA HIS A 143 -4.88 -12.93 -11.93
C HIS A 143 -4.64 -14.21 -12.75
N LEU A 144 -3.81 -15.14 -12.26
CA LEU A 144 -3.53 -16.43 -12.89
C LEU A 144 -4.48 -17.53 -12.40
N ASP A 145 -5.19 -17.30 -11.29
CA ASP A 145 -6.21 -18.20 -10.79
C ASP A 145 -7.54 -17.93 -11.54
N PRO A 146 -8.01 -18.86 -12.40
CA PRO A 146 -9.22 -18.65 -13.20
C PRO A 146 -10.50 -18.61 -12.35
N ASP A 147 -10.45 -19.12 -11.11
CA ASP A 147 -11.59 -19.15 -10.20
C ASP A 147 -11.59 -17.95 -9.24
N TYR A 148 -10.50 -17.18 -9.20
CA TYR A 148 -10.38 -16.01 -8.36
C TYR A 148 -11.18 -14.83 -8.92
N ILE A 149 -12.19 -14.39 -8.17
CA ILE A 149 -12.97 -13.19 -8.48
C ILE A 149 -12.50 -12.04 -7.58
N SER A 150 -11.75 -11.12 -8.17
CA SER A 150 -11.21 -9.93 -7.51
C SER A 150 -12.32 -9.04 -6.96
N SER A 151 -12.16 -8.61 -5.71
CA SER A 151 -12.94 -7.52 -5.08
C SER A 151 -12.04 -6.30 -4.91
N GLN A 152 -12.42 -5.16 -5.50
CA GLN A 152 -11.63 -3.92 -5.44
C GLN A 152 -12.56 -2.74 -5.14
N ALA A 153 -12.29 -2.05 -4.05
CA ALA A 153 -12.95 -0.80 -3.69
C ALA A 153 -12.01 0.38 -3.95
N PHE A 154 -12.58 1.53 -4.28
CA PHE A 154 -11.83 2.75 -4.52
C PHE A 154 -12.57 3.99 -4.03
N ALA A 155 -11.81 5.04 -3.72
CA ALA A 155 -12.35 6.37 -3.42
C ALA A 155 -11.30 7.44 -3.70
N GLY A 156 -11.70 8.61 -4.17
CA GLY A 156 -10.79 9.72 -4.40
C GLY A 156 -11.34 10.76 -5.38
N GLY A 157 -10.47 11.63 -5.87
CA GLY A 157 -10.88 12.86 -6.55
C GLY A 157 -11.17 13.99 -5.55
N ASN A 158 -11.69 15.10 -6.06
CA ASN A 158 -11.79 16.35 -5.30
C ASN A 158 -13.27 16.74 -5.07
N PRO A 159 -13.79 16.68 -3.84
CA PRO A 159 -15.18 17.03 -3.53
C PRO A 159 -15.52 18.49 -3.89
N VAL A 160 -14.58 19.42 -3.68
CA VAL A 160 -14.79 20.85 -3.96
C VAL A 160 -14.90 21.11 -5.47
N LYS A 161 -14.18 20.34 -6.28
CA LYS A 161 -14.24 20.41 -7.75
C LYS A 161 -15.35 19.53 -8.35
N GLY A 162 -16.15 18.85 -7.53
CA GLY A 162 -17.18 17.92 -7.99
C GLY A 162 -16.65 16.68 -8.70
N THR A 163 -15.37 16.33 -8.54
CA THR A 163 -14.74 15.17 -9.17
C THR A 163 -14.57 13.98 -8.23
N TYR A 164 -15.09 14.06 -7.01
CA TYR A 164 -15.01 12.95 -6.08
C TYR A 164 -15.87 11.78 -6.56
N ILE A 165 -15.27 10.59 -6.62
CA ILE A 165 -15.97 9.34 -6.87
C ILE A 165 -15.50 8.27 -5.89
N GLU A 166 -16.37 7.31 -5.65
CA GLU A 166 -16.07 6.12 -4.88
C GLU A 166 -16.89 4.95 -5.41
N GLY A 167 -16.42 3.74 -5.21
CA GLY A 167 -17.12 2.58 -5.72
C GLY A 167 -16.47 1.25 -5.31
N PHE A 168 -17.19 0.19 -5.66
CA PHE A 168 -16.77 -1.19 -5.48
C PHE A 168 -17.02 -1.94 -6.79
N LEU A 169 -16.04 -2.71 -7.22
CA LEU A 169 -16.08 -3.49 -8.44
C LEU A 169 -15.61 -4.92 -8.15
N ARG A 170 -16.27 -5.88 -8.80
CA ARG A 170 -15.95 -7.31 -8.68
C ARG A 170 -15.83 -7.96 -10.06
N GLY A 171 -14.81 -8.78 -10.27
CA GLY A 171 -14.54 -9.42 -11.57
C GLY A 171 -13.10 -9.90 -11.70
N ASP A 172 -12.64 -10.07 -12.94
CA ASP A 172 -11.23 -10.35 -13.24
C ASP A 172 -10.31 -9.21 -12.74
N VAL A 173 -9.11 -9.57 -12.24
CA VAL A 173 -8.15 -8.63 -11.65
C VAL A 173 -7.78 -7.51 -12.63
N ALA A 174 -7.40 -7.87 -13.86
CA ALA A 174 -6.94 -6.92 -14.86
C ALA A 174 -8.09 -6.00 -15.30
N THR A 175 -9.26 -6.60 -15.57
CA THR A 175 -10.47 -5.90 -16.01
C THR A 175 -10.91 -4.85 -14.99
N VAL A 176 -11.04 -5.25 -13.71
CA VAL A 176 -11.46 -4.33 -12.65
C VAL A 176 -10.43 -3.25 -12.42
N SER A 177 -9.14 -3.59 -12.35
CA SER A 177 -8.09 -2.60 -12.14
C SER A 177 -7.97 -1.59 -13.30
N ASN A 178 -8.23 -2.02 -14.54
CA ASN A 178 -8.28 -1.13 -15.70
C ASN A 178 -9.45 -0.14 -15.61
N LEU A 179 -10.62 -0.58 -15.14
CA LEU A 179 -11.76 0.31 -14.93
C LEU A 179 -11.50 1.34 -13.81
N ILE A 180 -10.84 0.93 -12.72
CA ILE A 180 -10.42 1.87 -11.66
C ILE A 180 -9.40 2.88 -12.19
N ARG A 181 -8.46 2.44 -13.03
CA ARG A 181 -7.50 3.35 -13.68
C ARG A 181 -8.19 4.34 -14.62
N HIS A 182 -9.20 3.90 -15.37
CA HIS A 182 -10.04 4.78 -16.19
C HIS A 182 -10.72 5.83 -15.32
N ASN A 183 -11.35 5.41 -14.22
CA ASN A 183 -11.97 6.30 -13.24
C ASN A 183 -10.98 7.33 -12.66
N ALA A 184 -9.73 6.94 -12.39
CA ALA A 184 -8.69 7.87 -11.93
C ALA A 184 -8.37 8.94 -13.00
N CYS A 185 -8.41 8.59 -14.28
CA CYS A 185 -8.25 9.55 -15.38
C CYS A 185 -9.45 10.50 -15.51
N GLU A 186 -10.69 10.01 -15.35
CA GLU A 186 -11.89 10.85 -15.38
C GLU A 186 -11.87 11.93 -14.29
N VAL A 187 -11.47 11.57 -13.07
CA VAL A 187 -11.37 12.54 -11.97
C VAL A 187 -10.09 13.39 -12.01
N ARG A 188 -9.18 13.08 -12.95
CA ARG A 188 -7.88 13.75 -13.15
C ARG A 188 -7.00 13.78 -11.90
N GLY A 189 -7.12 12.75 -11.08
CA GLY A 189 -6.54 12.71 -9.74
C GLY A 189 -6.06 11.31 -9.34
N VAL A 190 -6.04 11.09 -8.03
CA VAL A 190 -5.60 9.83 -7.41
C VAL A 190 -6.81 9.17 -6.74
N LEU A 191 -6.93 7.86 -6.90
CA LEU A 191 -7.90 7.02 -6.21
C LEU A 191 -7.17 6.12 -5.22
N ALA A 192 -7.61 6.14 -3.96
CA ALA A 192 -7.23 5.13 -2.98
C ALA A 192 -7.89 3.82 -3.36
N THR A 193 -7.26 2.71 -3.05
CA THR A 193 -7.81 1.38 -3.31
C THR A 193 -7.53 0.43 -2.17
N ALA A 194 -8.57 -0.32 -1.79
CA ALA A 194 -8.46 -1.50 -0.95
C ALA A 194 -8.96 -2.66 -1.78
N ARG A 195 -8.10 -3.66 -2.00
CA ARG A 195 -8.36 -4.68 -3.01
C ARG A 195 -7.79 -6.04 -2.63
N ASN A 196 -8.25 -7.02 -3.39
CA ASN A 196 -7.74 -8.37 -3.44
C ASN A 196 -7.61 -9.03 -2.05
N PRO A 197 -8.73 -9.22 -1.32
CA PRO A 197 -8.69 -10.01 -0.09
C PRO A 197 -8.14 -11.40 -0.38
N ALA A 198 -7.08 -11.80 0.32
CA ALA A 198 -6.44 -13.10 0.17
C ALA A 198 -6.19 -13.73 1.55
N SER A 199 -6.07 -15.05 1.60
CA SER A 199 -5.69 -15.72 2.84
C SER A 199 -4.23 -15.40 3.21
N MET A 200 -3.92 -15.38 4.50
CA MET A 200 -2.55 -15.21 4.97
C MET A 200 -1.62 -16.30 4.40
N ALA A 201 -2.12 -17.54 4.25
CA ALA A 201 -1.38 -18.61 3.57
C ALA A 201 -0.96 -18.21 2.15
N PHE A 202 -1.88 -17.64 1.37
CA PHE A 202 -1.61 -17.20 0.01
C PHE A 202 -0.60 -16.05 -0.02
N VAL A 203 -0.72 -15.07 0.88
CA VAL A 203 0.22 -13.94 0.98
C VAL A 203 1.63 -14.43 1.35
N ARG A 204 1.75 -15.41 2.25
CA ARG A 204 3.03 -15.99 2.66
C ARG A 204 3.72 -16.69 1.48
N GLU A 205 2.95 -17.39 0.64
CA GLU A 205 3.48 -18.14 -0.51
C GLU A 205 3.77 -17.26 -1.73
N ASN A 206 2.92 -16.26 -2.01
CA ASN A 206 2.92 -15.55 -3.29
C ASN A 206 3.27 -14.05 -3.19
N GLY A 207 3.32 -13.50 -1.98
CA GLY A 207 3.75 -12.12 -1.73
C GLY A 207 5.27 -11.99 -1.59
N ALA A 208 5.69 -10.88 -0.99
CA ALA A 208 7.07 -10.67 -0.55
C ALA A 208 7.13 -10.55 0.98
N PRO A 209 7.12 -11.67 1.72
CA PRO A 209 7.35 -11.68 3.17
C PRO A 209 8.65 -10.94 3.56
N GLY A 210 8.60 -10.14 4.62
CA GLY A 210 9.75 -9.41 5.13
C GLY A 210 10.08 -8.13 4.35
N ALA A 211 9.28 -7.74 3.35
CA ALA A 211 9.57 -6.63 2.46
C ALA A 211 9.61 -5.27 3.19
N LEU A 212 8.76 -5.05 4.18
CA LEU A 212 8.72 -3.79 4.94
C LEU A 212 9.90 -3.72 5.89
N SER A 213 10.19 -4.79 6.62
CA SER A 213 11.39 -4.87 7.45
C SER A 213 12.68 -4.76 6.62
N HIS A 214 12.69 -5.27 5.39
CA HIS A 214 13.83 -5.10 4.50
C HIS A 214 14.03 -3.65 4.06
N ALA A 215 12.93 -2.96 3.70
CA ALA A 215 12.97 -1.53 3.40
C ALA A 215 13.49 -0.71 4.59
N ILE A 216 13.02 -1.00 5.81
CA ILE A 216 13.52 -0.38 7.05
C ILE A 216 15.03 -0.60 7.20
N ARG A 217 15.51 -1.85 7.07
CA ARG A 217 16.95 -2.16 7.24
C ARG A 217 17.82 -1.41 6.23
N ILE A 218 17.45 -1.41 4.96
CA ILE A 218 18.22 -0.71 3.92
C ILE A 218 18.19 0.79 4.16
N GLY A 219 17.02 1.37 4.43
CA GLY A 219 16.93 2.81 4.66
C GLY A 219 17.70 3.26 5.90
N ALA A 220 17.73 2.45 6.97
CA ALA A 220 18.57 2.74 8.14
C ALA A 220 20.06 2.77 7.77
N ALA A 221 20.55 1.75 7.05
CA ALA A 221 21.94 1.70 6.60
C ALA A 221 22.30 2.88 5.67
N MET A 222 21.40 3.23 4.75
CA MET A 222 21.57 4.40 3.86
C MET A 222 21.63 5.72 4.64
N ALA A 223 20.80 5.87 5.69
CA ALA A 223 20.76 7.07 6.50
C ALA A 223 22.03 7.22 7.35
N GLU A 224 22.54 6.12 7.91
CA GLU A 224 23.78 6.09 8.68
C GLU A 224 24.99 6.46 7.81
N ALA A 225 25.07 5.95 6.59
CA ALA A 225 26.17 6.22 5.67
C ALA A 225 26.06 7.57 4.92
N ALA A 226 24.95 8.29 5.06
CA ALA A 226 24.66 9.49 4.26
C ALA A 226 25.69 10.61 4.44
N GLU A 227 26.20 10.81 5.66
CA GLU A 227 27.19 11.85 5.98
C GLU A 227 28.59 11.56 5.38
N GLU A 228 28.89 10.28 5.13
CA GLU A 228 30.17 9.83 4.57
C GLU A 228 30.21 9.92 3.03
N GLY A 229 29.06 10.22 2.41
CA GLY A 229 28.93 10.48 0.98
C GLY A 229 28.41 9.28 0.17
N PRO A 230 28.23 9.47 -1.15
CA PRO A 230 27.50 8.52 -1.99
C PRO A 230 28.15 7.14 -2.10
N GLU A 231 29.49 7.06 -2.07
CA GLU A 231 30.20 5.78 -2.13
C GLU A 231 30.00 4.94 -0.85
N ALA A 232 29.92 5.60 0.31
CA ALA A 232 29.63 4.92 1.57
C ALA A 232 28.20 4.37 1.56
N VAL A 233 27.24 5.13 1.05
CA VAL A 233 25.84 4.69 0.89
C VAL A 233 25.72 3.50 -0.07
N ILE A 234 26.49 3.46 -1.15
CA ILE A 234 26.51 2.32 -2.08
C ILE A 234 27.13 1.07 -1.45
N GLY A 235 28.10 1.25 -0.54
CA GLY A 235 28.80 0.17 0.14
C GLY A 235 28.12 -0.42 1.38
N ALA A 236 27.09 0.24 1.91
CA ALA A 236 26.33 -0.15 3.10
C ALA A 236 25.27 -1.23 2.79
#